data_AF-A0A942AK22-F1
#
_entry.id   AF-A0A942AK22-F1
#
_cell.length_a   1.000
_cell.length_b   1.000
_cell.length_c   1.000
_cell.angle_alpha   90.00
_cell.angle_beta   90.00
_cell.angle_gamma   90.00
#
_symmetry.space_group_name_H-M   'P 1'
#
loop_
_entity.id
_entity.type
_entity.pdbx_description
1 polymer ?
#
loop_
_entity_poly.entity_id
_entity_poly.type
_entity_poly.pdbx_seq_one_letter_code
_entity_poly.pdbx_strand_id
1 'polypeptide(L)' 'QRILPMGTVGEVIDETRKCLETLGKDGGYICCSCHNAQAGTPVENILAMIDTVKTYK' A
#
# COMPACT_ATOMS: atom_id res chain seq x y z
N GLN A 1 -10.16 1.34 6.03
CA GLN A 1 -9.16 1.87 5.07
C GLN A 1 -9.10 3.38 5.21
N ARG A 2 -7.93 3.98 5.53
CA ARG A 2 -7.75 5.45 5.64
C ARG A 2 -6.59 5.94 4.78
N ILE A 3 -5.44 5.27 4.86
CA ILE A 3 -4.18 5.72 4.25
C ILE A 3 -4.27 5.82 2.72
N LEU A 4 -4.69 4.75 2.05
CA LEU A 4 -4.77 4.75 0.58
C LEU A 4 -5.66 5.88 0.01
N PRO A 5 -6.93 6.09 0.47
CA PRO A 5 -7.80 7.12 -0.08
C PRO A 5 -7.56 8.54 0.44
N MET A 6 -7.01 8.72 1.65
CA MET A 6 -6.99 10.03 2.33
C MET A 6 -5.60 10.45 2.85
N GLY A 7 -4.61 9.55 2.80
CA GLY A 7 -3.25 9.84 3.22
C GLY A 7 -2.44 10.52 2.12
N THR A 8 -1.25 10.97 2.49
CA THR A 8 -0.21 11.43 1.58
C THR A 8 0.51 10.25 0.93
N VAL A 9 1.18 10.49 -0.20
CA VAL A 9 2.05 9.49 -0.86
C VAL A 9 3.07 8.88 0.12
N GLY A 10 3.68 9.71 0.99
CA GLY A 10 4.62 9.24 2.00
C GLY A 10 3.98 8.27 2.99
N GLU A 11 2.80 8.61 3.53
CA GLU A 11 2.06 7.73 4.43
C GLU A 11 1.67 6.40 3.74
N VAL A 12 1.35 6.42 2.44
CA VAL A 12 1.06 5.20 1.69
C VAL A 12 2.28 4.31 1.56
N ILE A 13 3.45 4.88 1.26
CA ILE A 13 4.72 4.14 1.18
C ILE A 13 5.03 3.50 2.53
N ASP A 14 4.93 4.27 3.61
CA ASP A 14 5.24 3.81 4.97
C ASP A 14 4.30 2.69 5.43
N GLU A 15 2.99 2.85 5.21
CA GLU A 15 2.00 1.82 5.57
C GLU A 15 2.17 0.55 4.71
N THR A 16 2.47 0.71 3.42
CA THR A 16 2.71 -0.44 2.52
C THR A 16 3.94 -1.22 2.96
N ARG A 17 5.05 -0.53 3.30
CA ARG A 17 6.25 -1.16 3.87
C ARG A 17 5.95 -1.91 5.16
N LYS A 18 5.23 -1.27 6.09
CA LYS A 18 4.84 -1.88 7.35
C LYS A 18 4.04 -3.17 7.14
N CYS A 19 3.09 -3.18 6.20
CA CYS A 19 2.34 -4.38 5.84
C CYS A 19 3.26 -5.48 5.29
N LEU A 20 4.18 -5.14 4.39
CA LEU A 20 5.13 -6.11 3.81
C LEU A 20 6.09 -6.69 4.87
N GLU A 21 6.59 -5.87 5.78
CA GLU A 21 7.48 -6.30 6.88
C GLU A 21 6.75 -7.16 7.92
N THR A 22 5.50 -6.83 8.21
CA THR A 22 4.71 -7.53 9.25
C THR A 22 4.13 -8.83 8.73
N LEU A 23 3.57 -8.81 7.52
CA LEU A 23 2.79 -9.93 6.96
C LEU A 23 3.58 -10.72 5.93
N GLY A 24 4.51 -10.09 5.22
CA GLY A 24 5.24 -10.70 4.10
C GLY A 24 6.64 -11.20 4.44
N LYS A 25 7.07 -11.13 5.71
CA LYS A 25 8.44 -11.48 6.15
C LYS A 25 8.93 -12.84 5.65
N ASP A 26 8.06 -13.84 5.66
CA ASP A 26 8.37 -15.22 5.26
C ASP A 26 7.66 -15.62 3.96
N GLY A 27 7.23 -14.63 3.16
CA GLY A 27 6.45 -14.83 1.95
C GLY A 27 4.96 -15.12 2.22
N GLY A 28 4.25 -15.58 1.19
CA GLY A 28 2.83 -15.97 1.29
C GLY A 28 1.82 -14.82 1.40
N TYR A 29 2.29 -13.58 1.58
CA TYR A 29 1.45 -12.39 1.60
C TYR A 29 1.29 -11.77 0.21
N ILE A 30 0.04 -11.57 -0.21
CA ILE A 30 -0.31 -10.81 -1.41
C ILE A 30 -0.81 -9.44 -0.95
N CYS A 31 0.00 -8.40 -1.18
CA CYS A 31 -0.38 -7.04 -0.83
C CYS A 31 -1.57 -6.55 -1.67
N CYS A 32 -2.64 -6.12 -0.99
CA CYS A 32 -3.83 -5.56 -1.61
C CYS A 32 -4.54 -4.58 -0.65
N SER A 33 -5.50 -3.82 -1.17
CA SER A 33 -6.40 -3.03 -0.33
C SER A 33 -7.34 -3.94 0.45
N CYS A 34 -7.67 -3.57 1.70
CA CYS A 34 -8.58 -4.37 2.54
C CYS A 34 -10.03 -4.38 2.03
N HIS A 35 -10.37 -3.48 1.11
CA HIS A 35 -11.61 -3.45 0.36
C HIS A 35 -11.31 -3.09 -1.11
N ASN A 36 -12.28 -2.58 -1.86
CA ASN A 36 -12.05 -1.99 -3.17
C ASN A 36 -11.21 -0.70 -3.11
N ALA A 37 -10.67 -0.30 -4.28
CA ALA A 37 -10.25 1.07 -4.49
C ALA A 37 -11.49 1.97 -4.47
N GLN A 38 -11.50 2.97 -3.59
CA GLN A 38 -12.66 3.84 -3.39
C GLN A 38 -12.64 4.98 -4.40
N ALA A 39 -13.82 5.44 -4.83
CA ALA A 39 -13.93 6.61 -5.70
C ALA A 39 -13.27 7.83 -5.02
N GLY A 40 -12.49 8.60 -5.80
CA GLY A 40 -11.74 9.74 -5.29
C GLY A 40 -10.39 9.40 -4.64
N THR A 41 -9.98 8.12 -4.61
CA THR A 41 -8.62 7.74 -4.22
C THR A 41 -7.63 8.39 -5.20
N PRO A 42 -6.65 9.19 -4.75
CA PRO A 42 -5.66 9.79 -5.62
C PRO A 42 -4.85 8.72 -6.37
N VAL A 43 -4.58 8.95 -7.65
CA VAL A 43 -3.87 7.97 -8.51
C VAL A 43 -2.44 7.79 -8.02
N GLU A 44 -1.80 8.87 -7.59
CA GLU A 44 -0.46 8.88 -7.00
C GLU A 44 -0.35 7.98 -5.77
N ASN A 45 -1.41 7.87 -4.97
CA ASN A 45 -1.43 6.96 -3.83
C ASN A 45 -1.48 5.50 -4.28
N ILE A 46 -2.29 5.19 -5.30
CA ILE A 46 -2.37 3.83 -5.85
C ILE A 46 -1.02 3.43 -6.47
N LEU A 47 -0.40 4.33 -7.24
CA LEU A 47 0.91 4.10 -7.83
C LEU A 47 1.99 3.93 -6.76
N ALA A 48 1.99 4.76 -5.72
CA ALA A 48 2.93 4.65 -4.61
C ALA A 48 2.84 3.29 -3.90
N MET A 49 1.63 2.77 -3.67
CA MET A 49 1.44 1.42 -3.12
C MET A 49 2.05 0.36 -4.05
N ILE A 50 1.73 0.41 -5.35
CA ILE A 50 2.23 -0.55 -6.35
C ILE A 50 3.75 -0.51 -6.47
N ASP A 51 4.33 0.68 -6.56
CA ASP A 51 5.77 0.86 -6.73
C ASP A 51 6.53 0.45 -5.47
N THR A 52 5.97 0.69 -4.28
CA THR A 52 6.53 0.20 -3.03
C THR A 52 6.59 -1.32 -3.01
N VAL A 53 5.51 -2.01 -3.40
CA VAL A 53 5.50 -3.48 -3.52
C VAL A 53 6.54 -3.98 -4.53
N LYS A 54 6.66 -3.33 -5.70
CA LYS A 54 7.63 -3.73 -6.75
C LYS A 54 9.09 -3.54 -6.36
N THR A 55 9.38 -2.56 -5.50
CA THR A 55 10.75 -2.21 -5.11
C THR A 55 11.17 -2.80 -3.76
N TYR A 56 10.23 -3.39 -3.03
CA TYR A 56 10.47 -4.10 -1.78
C TYR A 56 11.32 -5.37 -2.02
N LYS A 57 12.33 -5.60 -1.17
CA LYS A 57 13.27 -6.72 -1.25
C LYS A 57 13.16 -7.61 -0.03
#